data_AF-A0A413Q683-F1
#
_entry.id   AF-A0A413Q683-F1
#
_cell.length_a   1.000
_cell.length_b   1.000
_cell.length_c   1.000
_cell.angle_alpha   90.00
_cell.angle_beta   90.00
_cell.angle_gamma   90.00
#
_symmetry.space_group_name_H-M   'P 1'
#
loop_
_entity.id
_entity.type
_entity.pdbx_description
1 polymer ?
#
loop_
_entity_poly.entity_id
_entity_poly.type
_entity_poly.pdbx_seq_one_letter_code
_entity_poly.pdbx_strand_id
1 'polypeptide(L)' 'MKIATDRRKNIISHVKGTLDTMLRIEANSASCGVMYEPESPKGLSKFKRKTK' A
#
# COMPACT_ATOMS: atom_id res chain seq x y z
N MET A 1 10.66 24.76 -34.34
CA MET A 1 9.54 24.06 -33.64
C MET A 1 9.89 22.70 -33.01
N LYS A 2 10.98 22.00 -33.40
CA LYS A 2 11.30 20.65 -32.90
C LYS A 2 11.63 20.59 -31.39
N ILE A 3 12.25 21.62 -30.83
CA ILE A 3 12.67 21.69 -29.41
C ILE A 3 11.47 21.75 -28.45
N ALA A 4 10.40 22.46 -28.85
CA ALA A 4 9.19 22.59 -28.02
C ALA A 4 8.40 21.27 -27.96
N THR A 5 8.37 20.51 -29.05
CA THR A 5 7.77 19.17 -29.08
C THR A 5 8.59 18.14 -28.32
N ASP A 6 9.92 18.24 -28.34
CA ASP A 6 10.80 17.35 -27.58
C ASP A 6 10.66 17.54 -26.06
N ARG A 7 10.63 18.80 -25.61
CA ARG A 7 10.37 19.15 -24.20
C ARG A 7 9.00 18.63 -23.73
N ARG A 8 7.96 18.74 -24.57
CA ARG A 8 6.62 18.19 -24.24
C ARG A 8 6.65 16.67 -24.10
N LYS A 9 7.35 15.95 -24.99
CA LYS A 9 7.50 14.50 -24.91
C LYS A 9 8.21 14.07 -23.63
N ASN A 10 9.28 14.78 -23.25
CA ASN A 10 10.04 14.52 -22.04
C ASN A 10 9.17 14.69 -20.77
N ILE A 11 8.39 15.77 -20.69
CA ILE A 11 7.44 16.00 -19.58
C ILE A 11 6.41 14.87 -19.51
N ILE A 12 5.81 14.49 -20.63
CA ILE A 12 4.82 13.41 -20.69
C ILE A 12 5.42 12.08 -20.21
N SER A 13 6.65 11.75 -20.62
CA SER A 13 7.32 10.52 -20.17
C SER A 13 7.59 10.52 -18.67
N HIS A 14 8.00 11.66 -18.10
CA HIS A 14 8.23 11.75 -16.66
C HIS A 14 6.95 11.62 -15.87
N VAL A 15 5.90 12.35 -16.25
CA VAL A 15 4.58 12.26 -15.59
C VAL A 15 4.05 10.83 -15.65
N LYS A 16 4.13 10.18 -16.81
CA LYS A 16 3.72 8.78 -16.96
C LYS A 16 4.52 7.85 -16.03
N GLY A 17 5.84 8.02 -15.97
CA GLY A 17 6.70 7.20 -15.11
C GLY A 17 6.38 7.36 -13.63
N THR A 18 6.24 8.60 -13.16
CA THR A 18 5.91 8.89 -11.76
C THR A 18 4.52 8.36 -11.38
N LEU A 19 3.54 8.48 -12.27
CA LEU A 19 2.19 7.97 -12.01
C LEU A 19 2.17 6.43 -11.95
N ASP A 20 2.87 5.75 -12.87
CA ASP A 20 2.97 4.28 -12.87
C ASP A 20 3.63 3.75 -11.59
N THR A 21 4.69 4.41 -11.11
CA THR A 21 5.34 4.00 -9.86
C THR A 21 4.45 4.21 -8.64
N MET A 22 3.75 5.35 -8.56
CA MET A 22 2.83 5.63 -7.46
C MET A 22 1.68 4.61 -7.42
N LEU A 23 1.04 4.33 -8.55
CA LEU A 23 -0.04 3.35 -8.65
C LEU A 23 0.42 1.94 -8.28
N ARG A 24 1.64 1.55 -8.66
CA ARG A 24 2.23 0.25 -8.26
C ARG A 24 2.50 0.18 -6.78
N ILE A 25 3.01 1.25 -6.17
CA ILE A 25 3.28 1.28 -4.73
C ILE A 25 1.95 1.18 -3.98
N GLU A 26 0.94 1.96 -4.37
CA GLU A 26 -0.37 1.94 -3.73
C GLU A 26 -1.05 0.58 -3.86
N ALA A 27 -1.09 -0.01 -5.06
CA ALA A 27 -1.69 -1.33 -5.28
C ALA A 27 -0.99 -2.45 -4.49
N ASN A 28 0.33 -2.33 -4.27
CA ASN A 28 1.11 -3.30 -3.50
C ASN A 28 1.26 -2.95 -2.02
N SER A 29 0.75 -1.79 -1.58
CA SER A 29 0.87 -1.31 -0.20
C SER A 29 -0.07 -2.00 0.80
N ALA A 30 -0.69 -3.12 0.40
CA ALA A 30 -1.54 -3.94 1.25
C ALA A 30 -0.86 -4.17 2.62
N SER A 31 -1.35 -3.48 3.65
CA SER A 31 -0.77 -3.49 4.99
C SER A 31 -1.19 -4.75 5.73
N CYS A 32 -0.70 -5.91 5.29
CA CYS A 32 -0.87 -7.17 6.01
C CYS A 32 0.18 -7.36 7.13
N GLY A 33 1.19 -6.48 7.19
CA GLY A 33 2.35 -6.64 8.07
C GLY A 33 2.12 -6.34 9.55
N VAL A 34 1.02 -5.68 9.92
CA VAL A 34 0.74 -5.35 11.33
C VAL A 34 -0.72 -5.67 11.64
N MET A 35 -0.99 -6.96 11.89
CA MET A 35 -2.16 -7.34 12.66
C MET A 35 -1.86 -6.97 14.12
N TYR A 36 -2.37 -5.83 14.58
CA TYR A 36 -2.41 -5.54 16.00
C TYR A 36 -3.38 -6.52 16.64
N GLU A 37 -2.86 -7.53 17.34
CA GLU A 37 -3.66 -8.33 18.24
C GLU A 37 -3.76 -7.58 19.58
N PRO A 38 -4.92 -6.98 19.91
CA PRO A 38 -5.10 -6.33 21.21
C PRO A 38 -4.93 -7.36 22.34
N GLU A 39 -4.47 -6.91 23.50
CA GLU A 39 -4.40 -7.78 24.68
C GLU A 39 -5.75 -8.47 24.91
N SER A 40 -5.73 -9.80 25.02
CA SER A 40 -6.95 -10.58 25.17
C SER A 40 -7.73 -10.11 26.41
N PRO A 41 -9.04 -9.81 26.30
CA PRO A 41 -9.83 -9.36 27.43
C PRO A 41 -9.78 -10.38 28.58
N LYS A 42 -9.36 -9.94 29.77
CA LYS A 42 -9.24 -10.79 30.97
C LYS A 42 -10.54 -11.54 31.26
N GLY A 43 -11.69 -10.93 30.96
CA GLY A 43 -13.02 -11.51 31.14
C GLY A 43 -13.41 -12.60 30.13
N LEU A 44 -12.68 -12.78 29.02
CA LEU A 44 -12.94 -13.84 28.03
C LEU A 44 -12.19 -15.14 28.35
N SER A 45 -11.21 -15.10 29.24
CA SER A 45 -10.47 -16.28 29.72
C SER A 45 -11.39 -17.37 30.28
N LYS A 46 -12.51 -16.97 30.91
CA LYS A 46 -13.54 -17.87 31.47
C LYS A 46 -14.34 -18.65 30.42
N PHE A 47 -14.30 -18.22 29.15
CA PHE A 47 -15.00 -18.86 28.04
C PHE A 47 -14.06 -19.66 27.13
N LYS A 48 -12.74 -19.69 27.41
CA LYS A 48 -11.82 -20.55 26.67
C LYS A 48 -12.24 -22.01 26.86
N ARG A 49 -12.44 -22.74 25.75
CA ARG A 49 -12.68 -24.19 25.81
C ARG A 49 -11.51 -24.84 26.54
N LYS A 50 -11.80 -25.57 27.61
CA LYS A 50 -10.82 -26.51 28.16
C LYS A 50 -10.64 -27.60 27.12
N THR A 51 -9.45 -27.67 26.51
CA THR A 51 -9.09 -28.79 25.63
C THR A 51 -9.19 -30.07 26.44
N LYS A 52 -9.79 -31.11 25.82
CA LYS A 52 -10.03 -32.41 26.43
C LYS A 52 -8.73 -33.19 26.59
#